data_AF-A0A920P067-F1
#
_entry.id   AF-A0A920P067-F1
#
_cell.length_a   1.000
_cell.length_b   1.000
_cell.length_c   1.000
_cell.angle_alpha   90.00
_cell.angle_beta   90.00
_cell.angle_gamma   90.00
#
_symmetry.space_group_name_H-M   'P 1'
#
loop_
_entity.id
_entity.type
_entity.pdbx_description
1 polymer ?
#
loop_
_entity_poly.entity_id
_entity_poly.type
_entity_poly.pdbx_seq_one_letter_code
_entity_poly.pdbx_strand_id
1 'polypeptide(L)' 'MDNSFSFTKPLLETPFHERTYEACYNNDWYRWAGYKIAREYSNTELEYTAMRNTAGVLDITPMHKYDIKGAER' A
#
# COMPACT_ATOMS: atom_id res chain seq x y z
N MET A 1 -3.16 24.90 11.02
CA MET A 1 -4.08 23.73 11.11
C MET A 1 -4.05 23.09 9.75
N ASP A 2 -3.41 21.92 9.63
CA ASP A 2 -3.27 21.22 8.36
C ASP A 2 -4.63 20.67 7.94
N ASN A 3 -5.07 21.06 6.75
CA ASN A 3 -6.38 20.77 6.18
C ASN A 3 -6.31 19.53 5.27
N SER A 4 -5.54 18.52 5.66
CA SER A 4 -5.23 17.35 4.82
C SER A 4 -6.34 16.31 4.73
N PHE A 5 -7.41 16.44 5.51
CA PHE A 5 -8.59 15.57 5.43
C PHE A 5 -9.69 16.26 4.61
N SER A 6 -9.79 15.90 3.33
CA SER A 6 -10.86 16.33 2.43
C SER A 6 -11.81 15.17 2.13
N PHE A 7 -13.12 15.43 2.16
CA PHE A 7 -14.13 14.44 1.73
C PHE A 7 -13.92 13.98 0.28
N THR A 8 -13.23 14.79 -0.55
CA THR A 8 -12.91 14.46 -1.95
C THR A 8 -11.76 13.45 -2.07
N LYS A 9 -10.87 13.35 -1.07
CA LYS A 9 -9.75 12.39 -1.05
C LYS A 9 -9.67 11.73 0.33
N PRO A 10 -10.59 10.78 0.62
CA PRO A 10 -10.74 10.21 1.95
C PRO A 10 -9.61 9.23 2.34
N LEU A 11 -8.79 8.79 1.38
CA LEU A 11 -7.68 7.88 1.61
C LEU A 11 -6.34 8.59 1.39
N LEU A 12 -5.41 8.36 2.31
CA LEU A 12 -4.02 8.80 2.19
C LEU A 12 -3.28 7.98 1.14
N GLU A 13 -2.17 8.52 0.66
CA GLU A 13 -1.27 7.85 -0.29
C GLU A 13 0.01 7.45 0.43
N THR A 14 0.54 6.29 0.08
CA THR A 14 1.82 5.81 0.62
C THR A 14 2.99 6.57 -0.03
N PRO A 15 4.19 6.52 0.56
CA PRO A 15 5.39 7.04 -0.09
C PRO A 15 5.70 6.38 -1.45
N PHE A 16 5.16 5.19 -1.70
CA PHE A 16 5.32 4.48 -2.97
C PHE A 16 4.15 4.70 -3.93
N HIS A 17 3.19 5.57 -3.59
CA HIS A 17 1.97 5.72 -4.38
C HIS A 17 2.23 6.16 -5.83
N GLU A 18 3.16 7.10 -6.04
CA GLU A 18 3.51 7.59 -7.38
C GLU A 18 3.96 6.43 -8.30
N ARG A 19 4.88 5.59 -7.82
CA ARG A 19 5.37 4.43 -8.59
C ARG A 19 4.32 3.35 -8.78
N THR A 20 3.51 3.10 -7.74
CA THR A 20 2.46 2.09 -7.83
C THR A 20 1.31 2.53 -8.72
N TYR A 21 1.02 3.83 -8.79
CA TYR A 21 0.06 4.43 -9.73
C TYR A 21 0.48 4.21 -11.18
N GLU A 22 1.74 4.45 -11.51
CA GLU A 22 2.27 4.19 -12.86
C GLU A 22 2.26 2.70 -13.23
N ALA A 23 2.52 1.83 -12.27
CA ALA A 23 2.59 0.38 -12.50
C ALA A 23 1.22 -0.34 -12.46
N CYS A 24 0.19 0.26 -11.88
CA CYS A 24 -1.13 -0.36 -11.70
C CYS A 24 -2.00 -0.16 -12.94
N TYR A 25 -1.79 -0.99 -13.96
CA TYR A 25 -2.53 -0.94 -15.22
C TYR A 25 -4.04 -1.12 -15.02
N ASN A 26 -4.43 -1.98 -14.08
CA ASN A 26 -5.84 -2.29 -13.82
C ASN A 26 -6.56 -1.17 -13.06
N ASN A 27 -5.82 -0.21 -12.48
CA ASN A 27 -6.38 0.83 -11.60
C ASN A 27 -7.28 0.25 -10.49
N ASP A 28 -6.97 -0.96 -10.00
CA ASP A 28 -7.70 -1.60 -8.90
C ASP A 28 -7.11 -1.16 -7.56
N TRP A 29 -7.85 -0.31 -6.86
CA TRP A 29 -7.44 0.32 -5.61
C TRP A 29 -8.22 -0.23 -4.42
N TYR A 30 -7.49 -0.59 -3.37
CA TYR A 30 -7.99 -1.11 -2.11
C TYR A 30 -7.69 -0.16 -0.95
N ARG A 31 -8.60 -0.15 0.04
CA ARG A 31 -8.45 0.61 1.29
C ARG A 31 -7.81 -0.26 2.36
N TRP A 32 -6.68 0.19 2.91
CA TRP A 32 -6.04 -0.48 4.04
C TRP A 32 -5.46 0.54 5.04
N ALA A 33 -5.90 0.45 6.31
CA ALA A 33 -5.46 1.34 7.40
C ALA A 33 -5.53 2.85 7.06
N GLY A 34 -6.50 3.26 6.24
CA GLY A 34 -6.67 4.64 5.81
C GLY A 34 -5.87 5.05 4.56
N TYR A 35 -5.10 4.13 3.96
CA TYR A 35 -4.34 4.36 2.74
C TYR A 35 -5.00 3.72 1.51
N LYS A 36 -4.71 4.29 0.34
CA LYS A 36 -5.04 3.78 -0.99
C LYS A 36 -3.87 2.91 -1.50
N ILE A 37 -4.12 1.63 -1.75
CA ILE A 37 -3.11 0.62 -2.13
C ILE A 37 -3.58 -0.11 -3.37
N ALA A 38 -2.66 -0.50 -4.27
CA ALA A 38 -3.00 -1.34 -5.40
C ALA A 38 -3.42 -2.75 -4.93
N ARG A 39 -4.60 -3.22 -5.35
CA ARG A 39 -5.02 -4.62 -5.09
C ARG A 39 -4.29 -5.58 -6.02
N GLU A 40 -4.11 -5.17 -7.26
CA GLU A 40 -3.53 -5.93 -8.36
C GLU A 40 -2.91 -4.93 -9.34
N TYR A 41 -1.75 -5.24 -9.92
CA TYR A 41 -1.11 -4.40 -10.92
C TYR A 41 -1.54 -4.77 -12.35
N SER A 42 -1.68 -6.07 -12.63
CA SER A 42 -2.05 -6.60 -13.95
C SER A 42 -2.88 -7.89 -13.90
N ASN A 43 -2.46 -8.89 -13.13
CA ASN A 43 -3.15 -10.17 -13.01
C ASN A 43 -2.61 -10.93 -11.80
N THR A 44 -3.51 -11.30 -10.90
CA THR A 44 -3.20 -11.93 -9.62
C THR A 44 -2.46 -13.26 -9.81
N GLU A 45 -2.82 -14.06 -10.81
CA GLU A 45 -2.16 -15.35 -11.08
C GLU A 45 -0.73 -15.17 -11.61
N LEU A 46 -0.51 -14.17 -12.46
CA LEU A 46 0.82 -13.84 -12.96
C LEU A 46 1.70 -13.26 -11.85
N GLU A 47 1.16 -12.35 -11.05
CA GLU A 47 1.86 -11.76 -9.90
C GLU A 47 2.22 -12.84 -8.86
N TYR A 48 1.28 -13.74 -8.56
CA TYR A 48 1.52 -14.89 -7.69
C TYR A 48 2.62 -15.80 -8.26
N THR A 49 2.53 -16.15 -9.56
CA THR A 49 3.53 -17.00 -10.22
C THR A 49 4.91 -16.35 -10.23
N ALA A 50 4.99 -15.04 -10.48
CA ALA A 50 6.22 -14.27 -10.44
C ALA A 50 6.82 -14.27 -9.02
N MET A 51 6.02 -14.00 -7.99
CA MET A 51 6.49 -14.03 -6.59
C MET A 51 6.96 -15.44 -6.16
N ARG A 52 6.30 -16.50 -6.63
CA ARG A 52 6.61 -17.88 -6.22
C ARG A 52 7.84 -18.45 -6.92
N ASN A 53 8.04 -18.11 -8.19
CA ASN A 53 9.12 -18.68 -9.01
C ASN A 53 10.29 -17.72 -9.21
N THR A 54 10.11 -16.43 -8.93
CA THR A 54 11.11 -15.38 -9.12
C THR A 54 11.16 -14.44 -7.90
N ALA A 55 10.76 -13.17 -8.05
CA ALA A 55 10.70 -12.18 -6.98
C ALA A 55 9.50 -11.24 -7.19
N GLY A 56 9.09 -10.55 -6.13
CA GLY A 56 8.10 -9.49 -6.18
C GLY A 56 8.33 -8.45 -5.11
N VAL A 57 7.86 -7.23 -5.36
CA VAL A 57 7.94 -6.09 -4.44
C VAL A 57 6.54 -5.71 -4.01
N LEU A 58 6.33 -5.59 -2.70
CA LEU A 58 5.02 -5.27 -2.12
C LEU A 58 5.09 -3.95 -1.35
N ASP A 59 4.11 -3.09 -1.55
CA ASP A 59 3.89 -1.94 -0.67
C ASP A 59 3.07 -2.36 0.55
N ILE A 60 3.77 -2.59 1.65
CA ILE A 60 3.18 -2.90 2.97
C ILE A 60 3.23 -1.70 3.92
N THR A 61 3.38 -0.48 3.40
CA THR A 61 3.44 0.75 4.20
C THR A 61 2.32 0.87 5.23
N PRO A 62 1.04 0.55 4.92
CA PRO A 62 -0.07 0.74 5.87
C PRO A 62 -0.04 -0.22 7.06
N MET A 63 0.80 -1.24 7.05
CA MET A 63 0.99 -2.10 8.22
C MET A 63 1.47 -1.26 9.41
N HIS A 64 0.73 -1.30 10.51
CA HIS A 64 1.10 -0.61 11.73
C HIS A 64 2.41 -1.17 12.28
N LYS A 65 3.40 -0.30 12.49
CA LYS A 65 4.66 -0.63 13.15
C LYS A 65 4.64 0.01 14.53
N TYR A 66 4.92 -0.78 15.56
CA TYR A 66 4.97 -0.32 16.94
C TYR A 66 6.40 -0.41 17.45
N ASP A 67 6.92 0.69 17.97
CA ASP A 67 8.19 0.75 18.69
C ASP A 67 7.88 0.79 20.19
N ILE A 68 8.09 -0.32 20.89
CA ILE A 68 7.74 -0.49 22.31
C ILE A 68 9.03 -0.38 23.13
N LYS A 69 9.04 0.50 24.14
CA LYS A 69 10.21 0.76 25.00
C LYS A 69 9.85 0.69 26.49
N GLY A 70 10.76 0.16 27.31
CA GLY A 70 10.63 0.11 28.77
C GLY A 70 11.83 -0.58 29.44
N ALA A 71 12.10 -0.28 30.73
CA ALA A 71 13.09 -0.99 31.54
C ALA A 71 12.51 -2.21 32.29
N GLU A 72 11.20 -2.21 32.56
CA GLU A 72 10.48 -3.33 33.16
C GLU A 72 9.26 -3.67 32.29
N ARG A 73 8.93 -4.97 32.27
CA ARG A 73 7.90 -5.60 31.45
C ARG A 73 6.88 -6.29 32.33
#